data_AF-A0A163JHT0-F1
#
_entry.id   AF-A0A163JHT0-F1
#
_cell.length_a   1.000
_cell.length_b   1.000
_cell.length_c   1.000
_cell.angle_alpha   90.00
_cell.angle_beta   90.00
_cell.angle_gamma   90.00
#
_symmetry.space_group_name_H-M   'P 1'
#
loop_
_entity.id
_entity.type
_entity.pdbx_description
1 polymer ?
#
loop_
_entity_poly.entity_id
_entity_poly.type
_entity_poly.pdbx_seq_one_letter_code
_entity_poly.pdbx_strand_id
1 'polypeptide(L)'
;MEQDDNSLATSSIKDNEIRVTSGGNINRLVQIGLDKLKVHPFIVIVAKGKVIQKAISVVEIVKRQMGGALHQYNQLGTVSSKEEWTLAMDNELGSGTLDDSSPIIIVRLSHNAIPDLEGLTTYQAPPAQPE
;
A
#
# COMPACT_ATOMS: atom_id res chain seq x y z
N MET A 1 -18.93 14.94 -28.18
CA MET A 1 -19.62 15.20 -26.91
C MET A 1 -20.05 13.88 -26.33
N GLU A 2 -19.54 13.36 -25.23
CA GLU A 2 -18.39 13.63 -24.37
C GLU A 2 -18.22 12.28 -23.63
N GLN A 3 -16.98 11.81 -23.54
CA GLN A 3 -16.66 10.63 -22.76
C GLN A 3 -16.60 11.05 -21.30
N ASP A 4 -17.42 10.44 -20.45
CA ASP A 4 -17.20 10.42 -19.00
C ASP A 4 -17.18 8.95 -18.56
N ASP A 5 -16.02 8.32 -18.80
CA ASP A 5 -15.63 7.04 -18.22
C ASP A 5 -15.25 7.26 -16.75
N ASN A 6 -16.26 7.39 -15.88
CA ASN A 6 -16.07 7.49 -14.44
C ASN A 6 -16.03 6.08 -13.81
N SER A 7 -14.96 5.32 -14.08
CA SER A 7 -14.72 4.02 -13.44
C SER A 7 -13.44 4.03 -12.60
N LEU A 8 -13.41 4.80 -11.52
CA LEU A 8 -12.30 4.73 -10.54
C LEU A 8 -12.76 4.78 -9.07
N ALA A 9 -14.01 4.39 -8.82
CA ALA A 9 -14.49 4.07 -7.47
C ALA A 9 -14.79 2.56 -7.39
N THR A 10 -14.23 1.90 -6.37
CA THR A 10 -14.39 0.47 -5.98
C THR A 10 -13.57 -0.59 -6.73
N SER A 11 -12.23 -0.48 -6.73
CA SER A 11 -11.41 -1.70 -6.89
C SER A 11 -11.49 -2.52 -5.59
N SER A 12 -12.16 -3.68 -5.65
CA SER A 12 -12.26 -4.66 -4.56
C SER A 12 -10.86 -5.04 -4.08
N ILE A 13 -10.65 -5.04 -2.76
CA ILE A 13 -9.38 -5.48 -2.17
C ILE A 13 -9.14 -6.94 -2.57
N LYS A 14 -8.00 -7.24 -3.21
CA LYS A 14 -7.65 -8.61 -3.58
C LYS A 14 -7.36 -9.45 -2.33
N ASP A 15 -7.55 -10.76 -2.44
CA ASP A 15 -7.37 -11.70 -1.32
C ASP A 15 -5.95 -11.70 -0.74
N ASN A 16 -4.93 -11.36 -1.53
CA ASN A 16 -3.55 -11.25 -1.08
C ASN A 16 -3.10 -9.80 -0.78
N GLU A 17 -4.03 -8.84 -0.79
CA GLU A 17 -3.77 -7.42 -0.53
C GLU A 17 -4.08 -7.05 0.94
N ILE A 18 -3.29 -6.13 1.48
CA ILE A 18 -3.43 -5.52 2.81
C ILE A 18 -3.33 -4.00 2.64
N ARG A 19 -4.44 -3.30 2.86
CA ARG A 19 -4.45 -1.83 2.92
C ARG A 19 -4.21 -1.35 4.34
N VAL A 20 -3.14 -0.57 4.52
CA VAL A 20 -2.80 0.01 5.83
C VAL A 20 -3.61 1.29 6.02
N THR A 21 -4.29 1.39 7.16
CA THR A 21 -5.12 2.55 7.52
C THR A 21 -4.67 3.15 8.85
N SER A 22 -5.11 4.39 9.13
CA SER A 22 -4.74 5.10 10.37
C SER A 22 -5.18 4.36 11.63
N GLY A 23 -6.38 3.76 11.61
CA GLY A 23 -6.91 2.95 12.72
C GLY A 23 -6.38 1.51 12.78
N GLY A 24 -5.68 1.01 11.76
CA GLY A 24 -5.15 -0.35 11.73
C GLY A 24 -4.05 -0.57 12.79
N ASN A 25 -4.22 -1.59 13.63
CA ASN A 25 -3.21 -2.01 14.61
C ASN A 25 -2.09 -2.81 13.91
N ILE A 26 -0.83 -2.50 14.22
CA ILE A 26 0.35 -3.14 13.60
C ILE A 26 0.34 -4.67 13.79
N ASN A 27 0.14 -5.15 15.02
CA ASN A 27 0.16 -6.60 15.31
C ASN A 27 -0.92 -7.34 14.53
N ARG A 28 -2.13 -6.75 14.43
CA ARG A 28 -3.21 -7.33 13.62
C ARG A 28 -2.85 -7.37 12.13
N LEU A 29 -2.27 -6.29 11.59
CA LEU A 29 -1.85 -6.25 10.18
C LEU A 29 -0.74 -7.26 9.87
N VAL A 30 0.21 -7.42 10.80
CA VAL A 30 1.27 -8.43 10.72
C VAL A 30 0.65 -9.83 10.70
N GLN A 31 -0.26 -10.14 11.63
CA GLN A 31 -0.92 -11.44 11.70
C GLN A 31 -1.65 -11.76 10.39
N ILE A 32 -2.41 -10.80 9.85
CA ILE A 32 -3.08 -10.93 8.55
C ILE A 32 -2.06 -11.20 7.43
N GLY A 33 -0.92 -10.52 7.44
CA GLY A 33 0.17 -10.74 6.47
C GLY A 33 0.73 -12.15 6.51
N LEU A 34 1.01 -12.65 7.71
CA LEU A 34 1.52 -14.01 7.91
C LEU A 34 0.50 -15.06 7.48
N ASP A 35 -0.78 -14.88 7.83
CA ASP A 35 -1.83 -15.81 7.46
C ASP A 35 -2.05 -15.83 5.94
N LYS A 36 -2.03 -14.67 5.28
CA LYS A 36 -2.08 -14.58 3.81
C LYS A 36 -0.87 -15.22 3.13
N LEU A 37 0.34 -15.07 3.68
CA LEU A 37 1.57 -15.70 3.15
C LEU A 37 1.59 -17.23 3.26
N LYS A 38 0.77 -17.84 4.13
CA LYS A 38 0.62 -19.30 4.20
C LYS A 38 -0.17 -19.86 3.02
N VAL A 39 -1.09 -19.07 2.46
CA VAL A 39 -2.04 -19.51 1.43
C VAL A 39 -1.77 -18.88 0.06
N HIS A 40 -1.02 -17.78 0.02
CA HIS A 40 -0.63 -17.10 -1.22
C HIS A 40 0.89 -17.09 -1.40
N PRO A 41 1.38 -17.21 -2.64
CA PRO A 41 2.82 -17.15 -2.93
C PRO A 41 3.46 -15.78 -2.64
N PHE A 42 2.63 -14.74 -2.57
CA PHE A 42 3.05 -13.38 -2.24
C PHE A 42 1.88 -12.58 -1.67
N ILE A 43 2.19 -11.52 -0.93
CA ILE A 43 1.24 -10.51 -0.47
C ILE A 43 1.60 -9.12 -0.99
N VAL A 44 0.62 -8.23 -1.03
CA VAL A 44 0.78 -6.83 -1.42
C VAL A 44 0.30 -5.93 -0.28
N ILE A 45 1.19 -5.07 0.20
CA ILE A 45 0.90 -4.11 1.27
C ILE A 45 0.85 -2.71 0.66
N VAL A 46 -0.28 -2.03 0.81
CA VAL A 46 -0.55 -0.72 0.21
C VAL A 46 -0.77 0.31 1.29
N ALA A 47 -0.12 1.48 1.18
CA ALA A 47 -0.29 2.57 2.13
C ALA A 47 -0.15 3.94 1.49
N LYS A 48 -0.97 4.89 1.93
CA LYS A 48 -1.04 6.27 1.42
C LYS A 48 -0.74 7.28 2.53
N GLY A 49 0.03 8.32 2.22
CA GLY A 49 0.23 9.48 3.09
C GLY A 49 0.82 9.11 4.46
N LYS A 50 0.19 9.59 5.53
CA LYS A 50 0.71 9.52 6.92
C LYS A 50 0.92 8.10 7.46
N VAL A 51 0.34 7.08 6.81
CA VAL A 51 0.45 5.67 7.26
C VAL A 51 1.53 4.86 6.54
N ILE A 52 2.30 5.47 5.65
CA ILE A 52 3.41 4.82 4.95
C ILE A 52 4.44 4.24 5.94
N GLN A 53 4.84 4.98 6.97
CA GLN A 53 5.78 4.51 7.98
C GLN A 53 5.26 3.28 8.75
N LYS A 54 3.94 3.23 9.01
CA LYS A 54 3.30 2.08 9.62
C LYS A 54 3.38 0.85 8.70
N ALA A 55 3.17 1.03 7.41
CA ALA A 55 3.28 -0.04 6.43
C ALA A 55 4.69 -0.61 6.33
N ILE A 56 5.71 0.24 6.32
CA ILE A 56 7.11 -0.20 6.39
C ILE A 56 7.36 -1.02 7.67
N SER A 57 6.85 -0.57 8.81
CA SER A 57 6.98 -1.31 10.07
C SER A 57 6.33 -2.70 9.99
N VAL A 58 5.13 -2.81 9.39
CA VAL A 58 4.47 -4.10 9.16
C VAL A 58 5.30 -4.99 8.23
N VAL A 59 5.81 -4.45 7.12
CA VAL A 59 6.69 -5.15 6.17
C VAL A 59 7.91 -5.74 6.90
N GLU A 60 8.63 -4.92 7.67
CA GLU A 60 9.84 -5.36 8.36
C GLU A 60 9.56 -6.43 9.43
N ILE A 61 8.45 -6.30 10.17
CA ILE A 61 8.08 -7.31 11.17
C ILE A 61 7.68 -8.63 10.49
N VAL A 62 6.90 -8.59 9.41
CA VAL A 62 6.52 -9.79 8.64
C VAL A 62 7.77 -10.49 8.11
N LYS A 63 8.72 -9.76 7.51
CA LYS A 63 10.00 -10.34 7.05
C LYS A 63 10.75 -11.04 8.18
N ARG A 64 10.88 -10.40 9.35
CA ARG A 64 11.56 -10.97 10.52
C ARG A 64 10.89 -12.25 11.03
N GLN A 65 9.55 -12.27 11.10
CA GLN A 65 8.81 -13.46 11.54
C GLN A 65 8.85 -14.60 10.53
N MET A 66 9.11 -14.30 9.25
CA MET A 66 9.33 -15.28 8.18
C MET A 66 10.81 -15.66 8.02
N GLY A 67 11.64 -15.42 9.04
CA GLY A 67 13.06 -15.78 9.03
C GLY A 67 13.90 -15.00 8.02
N GLY A 68 13.42 -13.86 7.52
CA GLY A 68 14.10 -13.06 6.51
C GLY A 68 14.02 -13.61 5.09
N ALA A 69 13.29 -14.68 4.82
CA ALA A 69 13.32 -15.40 3.54
C ALA A 69 12.54 -14.75 2.38
N LEU A 70 11.98 -13.55 2.56
CA LEU A 70 11.08 -12.95 1.57
C LEU A 70 11.80 -11.98 0.63
N HIS A 71 11.53 -12.14 -0.66
CA HIS A 71 11.85 -11.18 -1.70
C HIS A 71 10.91 -9.98 -1.61
N GLN A 72 11.46 -8.77 -1.72
CA GLN A 72 10.69 -7.53 -1.63
C GLN A 72 10.78 -6.71 -2.91
N TYR A 73 9.66 -6.16 -3.35
CA TYR A 73 9.58 -5.22 -4.47
C TYR A 73 8.78 -4.00 -4.06
N ASN A 74 9.38 -2.81 -4.21
CA ASN A 74 8.74 -1.56 -3.86
C ASN A 74 8.24 -0.81 -5.11
N GLN A 75 7.09 -0.17 -4.99
CA GLN A 75 6.60 0.79 -5.97
C GLN A 75 6.16 2.06 -5.22
N LEU A 76 6.60 3.20 -5.72
CA LEU A 76 6.28 4.52 -5.18
C LEU A 76 5.44 5.27 -6.21
N GLY A 77 4.52 6.09 -5.72
CA GLY A 77 3.73 6.95 -6.58
C GLY A 77 3.03 8.05 -5.78
N THR A 78 2.14 8.75 -6.46
CA THR A 78 1.24 9.75 -5.88
C THR A 78 -0.19 9.46 -6.31
N VAL A 79 -1.15 9.79 -5.45
CA VAL A 79 -2.57 9.73 -5.77
C VAL A 79 -3.21 11.07 -5.46
N SER A 80 -3.82 11.67 -6.48
CA SER A 80 -4.58 12.92 -6.35
C SER A 80 -5.97 12.62 -5.81
N SER A 81 -6.41 13.36 -4.80
CA SER A 81 -7.77 13.36 -4.28
C SER A 81 -8.34 14.76 -4.46
N LYS A 82 -9.52 14.85 -5.09
CA LYS A 82 -10.26 16.11 -5.18
C LYS A 82 -11.20 16.17 -3.98
N GLU A 83 -10.93 17.06 -3.04
CA GLU A 83 -11.86 17.36 -1.95
C GLU A 83 -12.62 18.64 -2.30
N GLU A 84 -13.95 18.51 -2.42
CA GLU A 84 -14.86 19.64 -2.58
C GLU A 84 -15.37 20.04 -1.20
N TRP A 85 -15.09 21.27 -0.78
CA TRP A 85 -15.59 21.81 0.48
C TRP A 85 -16.59 22.93 0.19
N THR A 86 -17.80 22.79 0.72
CA THR A 86 -18.81 23.87 0.72
C THR A 86 -18.73 24.60 2.05
N LEU A 87 -18.31 25.87 2.03
CA LEU A 87 -18.37 26.71 3.22
C LEU A 87 -19.79 27.27 3.34
N ALA A 88 -20.52 26.87 4.37
CA ALA A 88 -21.77 27.52 4.76
C ALA A 88 -21.41 28.80 5.54
N MET A 89 -21.18 29.91 4.82
CA MET A 89 -21.25 31.22 5.45
C MET A 89 -22.68 31.75 5.31
N ASP A 90 -23.14 32.43 6.36
CA ASP A 90 -24.44 33.09 6.42
C ASP A 90 -24.52 34.06 5.22
N ASN A 91 -25.28 33.64 4.19
CA ASN A 91 -25.67 34.38 2.99
C ASN A 91 -24.83 34.39 1.70
N GLU A 92 -23.66 33.75 1.58
CA GLU A 92 -23.01 33.51 0.27
C GLU A 92 -22.26 32.16 0.25
N LEU A 93 -22.59 31.30 -0.71
CA LEU A 93 -21.95 29.99 -0.91
C LEU A 93 -20.63 30.18 -1.69
N GLY A 94 -19.50 30.14 -0.98
CA GLY A 94 -18.19 29.95 -1.59
C GLY A 94 -17.87 28.45 -1.72
N SER A 95 -17.72 27.95 -2.94
CA SER A 95 -17.20 26.60 -3.22
C SER A 95 -15.70 26.67 -3.52
N GLY A 96 -14.90 25.87 -2.82
CA GLY A 96 -13.46 25.72 -3.10
C GLY A 96 -13.12 24.26 -3.38
N THR A 97 -12.31 24.02 -4.41
CA THR A 97 -11.73 22.71 -4.72
C THR A 97 -10.30 22.65 -4.21
N LEU A 98 -9.98 21.67 -3.35
CA LEU A 98 -8.62 21.38 -2.92
C LEU A 98 -8.11 20.12 -3.63
N ASP A 99 -7.11 20.26 -4.48
CA ASP A 99 -6.36 19.14 -5.04
C ASP A 99 -5.27 18.71 -4.03
N ASP A 100 -5.52 17.61 -3.29
CA ASP A 100 -4.52 17.01 -2.40
C ASP A 100 -3.84 15.82 -3.10
N SER A 101 -2.54 15.94 -3.37
CA SER A 101 -1.72 14.83 -3.84
C SER A 101 -1.04 14.16 -2.64
N SER A 102 -1.40 12.92 -2.33
CA SER A 102 -0.71 12.17 -1.27
C SER A 102 0.21 11.09 -1.84
N PRO A 103 1.39 10.87 -1.24
CA PRO A 103 2.28 9.79 -1.64
C PRO A 103 1.63 8.43 -1.38
N ILE A 104 1.98 7.43 -2.18
CA ILE A 104 1.58 6.04 -2.01
C ILE A 104 2.80 5.13 -2.12
N ILE A 105 2.85 4.10 -1.29
CA ILE A 105 3.77 2.98 -1.42
C ILE A 105 2.98 1.69 -1.60
N ILE A 106 3.49 0.83 -2.48
CA ILE A 106 3.03 -0.54 -2.69
C ILE A 106 4.25 -1.43 -2.49
N VAL A 107 4.17 -2.35 -1.53
CA VAL A 107 5.24 -3.30 -1.24
C VAL A 107 4.73 -4.70 -1.52
N ARG A 108 5.43 -5.43 -2.38
CA ARG A 108 5.19 -6.85 -2.60
C ARG A 108 6.20 -7.65 -1.80
N LEU A 109 5.73 -8.62 -1.03
CA LEU A 109 6.56 -9.63 -0.36
C LEU A 109 6.25 -11.00 -0.95
N SER A 110 7.28 -11.70 -1.44
CA SER A 110 7.17 -12.95 -2.18
C SER A 110 8.12 -14.01 -1.62
N HIS A 111 7.67 -15.26 -1.56
CA HIS A 111 8.54 -16.39 -1.20
C HIS A 111 9.56 -16.70 -2.29
N ASN A 112 9.17 -16.49 -3.55
CA ASN A 112 10.03 -16.75 -4.70
C ASN A 112 10.45 -15.43 -5.34
N ALA A 113 11.66 -15.42 -5.86
CA ALA A 113 12.12 -14.37 -6.73
C ALA A 113 11.27 -14.32 -8.02
N ILE A 114 11.12 -13.12 -8.57
CA ILE A 114 10.45 -12.86 -9.84
C ILE A 114 11.54 -12.40 -10.80
N PRO A 115 12.06 -13.28 -11.69
CA PRO A 115 13.26 -13.01 -12.49
C PRO A 115 13.18 -11.70 -13.28
N ASP A 116 12.01 -11.43 -13.87
CA ASP A 116 11.76 -10.23 -14.67
C ASP A 116 11.84 -8.91 -13.87
N LEU A 117 11.78 -8.99 -12.54
CA LEU A 117 11.77 -7.83 -11.64
C LEU A 117 13.04 -7.72 -10.79
N GLU A 118 13.96 -8.68 -10.85
CA GLU A 118 15.21 -8.65 -10.07
C GLU A 118 16.18 -7.55 -10.53
N GLY A 119 16.10 -7.15 -11.80
CA GLY A 119 16.89 -6.04 -12.34
C GLY A 119 16.39 -4.65 -11.95
N LEU A 120 15.27 -4.54 -11.22
CA LEU A 120 14.71 -3.26 -10.81
C LEU A 120 15.43 -2.71 -9.59
N THR A 121 15.68 -1.39 -9.58
CA THR A 121 16.27 -0.68 -8.42
C THR A 121 15.42 -0.76 -7.15
N THR A 122 14.16 -1.18 -7.27
CA THR A 122 13.23 -1.33 -6.16
C THR A 122 13.16 -2.75 -5.59
N TYR A 123 13.92 -3.69 -6.16
CA TYR A 123 14.06 -5.05 -5.66
C TYR A 123 15.01 -5.10 -4.47
N GLN A 124 14.66 -5.90 -3.48
CA GLN A 124 15.49 -6.24 -2.34
C GLN A 124 15.41 -7.76 -2.10
N ALA A 125 16.56 -8.43 -2.23
CA ALA A 125 16.70 -9.85 -1.94
C ALA A 125 16.57 -10.16 -0.44
N PRO A 126 16.19 -11.39 -0.07
CA PRO A 126 16.26 -11.89 1.30
C PRO A 126 17.67 -11.63 1.89
N PRO A 127 17.80 -11.08 3.12
CA PRO A 127 19.08 -11.07 3.80
C PRO A 127 19.61 -12.50 3.97
N ALA A 128 20.90 -12.70 3.72
CA ALA A 128 21.55 -13.98 3.96
C ALA A 128 21.33 -14.42 5.42
N GLN A 129 20.89 -15.65 5.64
CA GLN A 129 20.80 -16.19 6.99
C GLN A 129 22.22 -16.30 7.56
N PRO A 130 22.49 -15.83 8.79
CA PRO A 130 23.76 -16.11 9.44
C PRO A 130 23.89 -17.62 9.63
N GLU A 131 25.06 -18.16 9.26
CA GLU A 131 25.45 -19.57 9.44
C GLU A 131 25.43 -20.02 10.91
#